data_AF-A0A7K7Y8C6-F1
#
_entry.id   AF-A0A7K7Y8C6-F1
#
_cell.length_a   1.000
_cell.length_b   1.000
_cell.length_c   1.000
_cell.angle_alpha   90.00
_cell.angle_beta   90.00
_cell.angle_gamma   90.00
#
_symmetry.space_group_name_H-M   'P 1'
#
loop_
_entity.id
_entity.type
_entity.pdbx_description
1 polymer ?
#
loop_
_entity_poly.entity_id
_entity_poly.type
_entity_poly.pdbx_seq_one_letter_code
_entity_poly.pdbx_strand_id
1 'polypeptide(L)'
;VTVKNSSKDPATAAGQEDDEPPKEEPWKTTLKTTTVAIEAGEFRGRRVSLWDLLHCRYIPEENKRELLELYEAGELTLEQVKSVVSTIVSRAAAGERAEPVEPGDSPRAELVEPGDSPRAEPVEP
;
A
#
# COMPACT_ATOMS: atom_id res chain seq x y z
N VAL A 1 7.10 -54.80 31.61
CA VAL A 1 7.64 -53.46 31.95
C VAL A 1 8.43 -52.98 30.74
N THR A 2 8.26 -51.81 30.13
CA THR A 2 7.49 -50.61 30.44
C THR A 2 6.99 -50.04 29.12
N VAL A 3 5.74 -49.57 29.13
CA VAL A 3 5.17 -48.77 28.05
C VAL A 3 5.92 -47.43 28.06
N LYS A 4 6.47 -47.01 26.91
CA LYS A 4 6.88 -45.62 26.68
C LYS A 4 5.70 -44.98 25.95
N ASN A 5 4.81 -44.29 26.65
CA ASN A 5 4.94 -42.89 27.07
C ASN A 5 5.27 -41.97 25.89
N SER A 6 4.26 -41.33 25.30
CA SER A 6 3.88 -39.94 25.62
C SER A 6 2.95 -39.42 24.53
N SER A 7 1.71 -39.10 24.91
CA SER A 7 0.94 -38.08 24.20
C SER A 7 1.71 -36.77 24.23
N LYS A 8 1.91 -36.16 23.06
CA LYS A 8 1.99 -34.71 22.89
C LYS A 8 1.87 -34.40 21.41
N ASP A 9 0.64 -34.21 20.95
CA ASP A 9 0.36 -33.40 19.78
C ASP A 9 0.15 -31.95 20.26
N PRO A 10 1.10 -31.03 20.07
CA PRO A 10 0.79 -29.63 20.02
C PRO A 10 0.78 -29.19 18.55
N ALA A 11 -0.43 -28.88 18.09
CA ALA A 11 -0.75 -27.67 17.35
C ALA A 11 0.24 -27.24 16.25
N THR A 12 -0.15 -27.56 15.01
CA THR A 12 -0.17 -26.65 13.85
C THR A 12 1.02 -25.68 13.68
N ALA A 13 1.99 -26.14 12.89
CA ALA A 13 2.62 -25.40 11.80
C ALA A 13 2.76 -23.87 11.95
N ALA A 14 3.68 -23.45 12.79
CA ALA A 14 4.38 -22.17 12.66
C ALA A 14 5.86 -22.35 13.09
N GLY A 15 6.48 -23.44 12.64
CA GLY A 15 7.91 -23.66 12.73
C GLY A 15 8.48 -23.59 11.32
N GLN A 16 8.79 -22.37 10.87
CA GLN A 16 9.71 -22.23 9.74
C GLN A 16 11.11 -22.30 10.34
N GLU A 17 11.57 -23.54 10.49
CA GLU A 17 12.96 -23.90 10.70
C GLU A 17 13.65 -23.70 9.35
N ASP A 18 14.03 -22.45 9.06
CA ASP A 18 14.91 -22.14 7.94
C ASP A 18 16.36 -22.28 8.45
N ASP A 19 16.91 -23.44 8.11
CA ASP A 19 18.28 -23.73 7.66
C ASP A 19 19.34 -22.61 7.84
N GLU A 20 20.45 -23.02 8.44
CA GLU A 20 21.71 -22.30 8.64
C GLU A 20 22.05 -21.28 7.52
N PRO A 21 22.30 -19.99 7.82
CA PRO A 21 22.24 -18.94 6.81
C PRO A 21 23.51 -18.88 5.94
N PRO A 22 23.38 -18.81 4.61
CA PRO A 22 24.50 -18.45 3.74
C PRO A 22 24.69 -16.93 3.76
N LYS A 23 25.35 -16.36 4.77
CA LYS A 23 26.00 -15.03 4.64
C LYS A 23 25.09 -13.86 4.22
N GLU A 24 23.77 -13.98 4.40
CA GLU A 24 22.81 -12.91 4.13
C GLU A 24 22.59 -12.08 5.41
N GLU A 25 22.51 -10.76 5.31
CA GLU A 25 22.35 -9.90 6.49
C GLU A 25 21.13 -10.31 7.34
N PRO A 26 21.25 -10.41 8.69
CA PRO A 26 20.21 -10.97 9.57
C PRO A 26 18.88 -10.19 9.51
N TRP A 27 18.96 -8.90 9.17
CA TRP A 27 17.79 -8.06 8.95
C TRP A 27 16.99 -8.48 7.71
N LYS A 28 17.64 -8.94 6.63
CA LYS A 28 16.95 -9.36 5.39
C LYS A 28 16.08 -10.57 5.64
N THR A 29 16.59 -11.57 6.35
CA THR A 29 15.86 -12.78 6.68
C THR A 29 14.63 -12.44 7.53
N THR A 30 14.79 -11.55 8.50
CA THR A 30 13.69 -11.05 9.35
C THR A 30 12.58 -10.36 8.54
N LEU A 31 12.95 -9.52 7.56
CA LEU A 31 11.99 -8.86 6.67
C LEU A 31 11.33 -9.84 5.68
N LYS A 32 12.05 -10.87 5.21
CA LYS A 32 11.52 -11.90 4.31
C LYS A 32 10.50 -12.81 4.99
N THR A 33 10.77 -13.22 6.23
CA THR A 33 9.88 -14.09 7.03
C THR A 33 8.67 -13.33 7.58
N THR A 34 8.79 -12.02 7.78
CA THR A 34 7.67 -11.17 8.19
C THR A 34 6.69 -10.98 7.04
N THR A 35 5.48 -11.51 7.20
CA THR A 35 4.36 -11.29 6.27
C THR A 35 3.45 -10.17 6.74
N VAL A 36 3.04 -9.33 5.81
CA VAL A 36 2.12 -8.21 6.02
C VAL A 36 0.85 -8.46 5.22
N ALA A 37 -0.28 -8.38 5.91
CA ALA A 37 -1.59 -8.36 5.26
C ALA A 37 -1.91 -6.91 4.93
N ILE A 38 -2.05 -6.61 3.64
CA ILE A 38 -2.50 -5.29 3.19
C ILE A 38 -4.01 -5.35 3.03
N GLU A 39 -4.70 -4.37 3.59
CA GLU A 39 -6.18 -4.31 3.57
C GLU A 39 -6.72 -3.41 2.45
N ALA A 40 -5.83 -2.74 1.70
CA ALA A 40 -6.16 -1.78 0.66
C ALA A 40 -5.45 -2.04 -0.68
N GLY A 41 -6.07 -1.59 -1.77
CA GLY A 41 -5.49 -1.68 -3.11
C GLY A 41 -5.39 -3.10 -3.69
N GLU A 42 -4.45 -3.32 -4.62
CA GLU A 42 -4.27 -4.59 -5.34
C GLU A 42 -3.79 -5.76 -4.44
N PHE A 43 -3.14 -5.43 -3.33
CA PHE A 43 -2.68 -6.42 -2.34
C PHE A 43 -3.75 -6.80 -1.30
N ARG A 44 -4.97 -6.24 -1.42
CA ARG A 44 -6.06 -6.55 -0.51
C ARG A 44 -6.35 -8.05 -0.46
N GLY A 45 -6.24 -8.63 0.73
CA GLY A 45 -6.47 -10.07 0.95
C GLY A 45 -5.29 -10.97 0.55
N ARG A 46 -4.15 -10.39 0.17
CA ARG A 46 -2.89 -11.11 -0.04
C ARG A 46 -1.93 -10.85 1.13
N ARG A 47 -1.25 -11.91 1.58
CA ARG A 47 -0.11 -11.80 2.50
C ARG A 47 1.15 -11.71 1.67
N VAL A 48 1.82 -10.57 1.75
CA VAL A 48 3.07 -10.31 1.03
C VAL A 48 4.19 -10.15 2.05
N SER A 49 5.37 -10.66 1.75
CA SER A 49 6.54 -10.47 2.63
C SER A 49 6.91 -8.99 2.71
N LEU A 50 7.29 -8.52 3.90
CA LEU A 50 7.68 -7.13 4.12
C LEU A 50 8.86 -6.73 3.22
N TRP A 51 9.82 -7.63 3.01
CA TRP A 51 10.91 -7.46 2.05
C TRP A 51 10.43 -7.25 0.61
N ASP A 52 9.43 -8.02 0.17
CA ASP A 52 8.88 -7.94 -1.18
C ASP A 52 8.13 -6.61 -1.39
N LEU A 53 7.41 -6.15 -0.37
CA LEU A 53 6.80 -4.81 -0.35
C LEU A 53 7.87 -3.70 -0.36
N LEU A 54 9.00 -3.89 0.32
CA LEU A 54 10.11 -2.92 0.32
C LEU A 54 10.74 -2.78 -1.08
N HIS A 55 10.71 -3.85 -1.87
CA HIS A 55 11.26 -3.93 -3.22
C HIS A 55 10.19 -3.80 -4.32
N CYS A 56 8.93 -3.60 -3.95
CA CYS A 56 7.85 -3.44 -4.92
C CYS A 56 7.88 -2.03 -5.53
N ARG A 57 7.24 -1.87 -6.69
CA ARG A 57 7.21 -0.59 -7.41
C ARG A 57 6.48 0.54 -6.66
N TYR A 58 5.78 0.23 -5.56
CA TYR A 58 5.08 1.20 -4.72
C TYR A 58 6.03 1.93 -3.75
N ILE A 59 7.21 1.37 -3.46
CA ILE A 59 8.19 1.99 -2.57
C ILE A 59 9.40 2.45 -3.40
N PRO A 60 9.66 3.76 -3.49
CA PRO A 60 10.84 4.26 -4.19
C PRO A 60 12.11 3.85 -3.44
N GLU A 61 13.23 3.78 -4.16
CA GLU A 61 14.52 3.40 -3.57
C GLU A 61 14.96 4.28 -2.40
N GLU A 62 14.58 5.56 -2.41
CA GLU A 62 14.91 6.50 -1.33
C GLU A 62 14.24 6.09 0.00
N ASN A 63 12.92 5.86 -0.01
CA ASN A 63 12.20 5.35 1.16
C ASN A 63 12.76 4.00 1.61
N LYS A 64 13.05 3.10 0.66
CA LYS A 64 13.65 1.79 0.97
C LYS A 64 14.99 1.98 1.68
N ARG A 65 15.88 2.82 1.16
CA ARG A 65 17.22 3.01 1.72
C ARG A 65 17.13 3.60 3.12
N GLU A 66 16.29 4.61 3.32
CA GLU A 66 16.06 5.21 4.63
C GLU A 66 15.47 4.22 5.65
N LEU A 67 14.45 3.43 5.26
CA LEU A 67 13.88 2.39 6.11
C LEU A 67 14.91 1.35 6.56
N LEU A 68 15.80 0.93 5.64
CA LEU A 68 16.84 -0.03 5.94
C LEU A 68 17.94 0.56 6.83
N GLU A 69 18.35 1.79 6.55
CA GLU A 69 19.39 2.49 7.31
C GLU A 69 18.93 2.71 8.76
N LEU A 70 17.69 3.15 8.97
CA LEU A 70 17.09 3.29 10.29
C LEU A 70 16.86 1.95 11.01
N TYR A 71 16.54 0.88 10.28
CA TYR A 71 16.39 -0.46 10.86
C TYR A 71 17.74 -1.06 11.29
N GLU A 72 18.78 -0.92 10.45
CA GLU A 72 20.15 -1.31 10.76
C GLU A 72 20.73 -0.46 11.91
N ALA A 73 20.42 0.83 11.95
CA ALA A 73 20.78 1.72 13.05
C ALA A 73 20.02 1.39 14.35
N GLY A 74 18.96 0.58 14.28
CA GLY A 74 18.10 0.26 15.41
C GLY A 74 17.18 1.40 15.85
N GLU A 75 17.05 2.46 15.05
CA GLU A 75 16.08 3.53 15.27
C GLU A 75 14.65 3.05 14.97
N LEU A 76 14.50 2.17 13.98
CA LEU A 76 13.24 1.53 13.65
C LEU A 76 13.21 0.08 14.08
N THR A 77 12.10 -0.32 14.68
CA THR A 77 11.79 -1.72 14.97
C THR A 77 11.03 -2.36 13.82
N LEU A 78 11.02 -3.69 13.76
CA LEU A 78 10.34 -4.46 12.72
C LEU A 78 8.86 -4.09 12.57
N GLU A 79 8.17 -3.85 13.69
CA GLU A 79 6.77 -3.40 13.69
C GLU A 79 6.59 -2.02 13.08
N GLN A 80 7.53 -1.10 13.31
CA GLN A 80 7.50 0.23 12.72
C GLN A 80 7.74 0.16 11.21
N VAL A 81 8.76 -0.60 10.76
CA VAL A 81 9.00 -0.86 9.33
C VAL A 81 7.74 -1.43 8.68
N LYS A 82 7.10 -2.43 9.31
CA LYS A 82 5.84 -3.01 8.85
C LYS A 82 4.73 -1.97 8.72
N SER A 83 4.55 -1.12 9.72
CA SER A 83 3.53 -0.06 9.73
C SER A 83 3.76 0.96 8.62
N VAL A 84 5.00 1.45 8.47
CA VAL A 84 5.38 2.42 7.44
C VAL A 84 5.18 1.84 6.04
N VAL A 85 5.68 0.63 5.79
CA VAL A 85 5.54 -0.04 4.49
C VAL A 85 4.07 -0.31 4.15
N SER A 86 3.30 -0.83 5.11
CA SER A 86 1.86 -1.02 4.95
C SER A 86 1.15 0.27 4.60
N THR A 87 1.53 1.38 5.26
CA THR A 87 0.96 2.70 5.01
C THR A 87 1.30 3.22 3.62
N ILE A 88 2.57 3.13 3.19
CA ILE A 88 3.02 3.57 1.86
C ILE A 88 2.31 2.77 0.78
N VAL A 89 2.31 1.44 0.88
CA VAL A 89 1.67 0.54 -0.09
C VAL A 89 0.16 0.76 -0.12
N SER A 90 -0.48 0.87 1.05
CA SER A 90 -1.92 1.15 1.14
C SER A 90 -2.27 2.48 0.47
N ARG A 91 -1.50 3.54 0.73
CA ARG A 91 -1.72 4.87 0.15
C ARG A 91 -1.44 4.89 -1.35
N ALA A 92 -0.36 4.25 -1.79
CA ALA A 92 -0.01 4.18 -3.20
C ALA A 92 -1.02 3.34 -4.00
N ALA A 93 -1.49 2.24 -3.43
CA ALA A 93 -2.49 1.38 -4.07
C ALA A 93 -3.93 1.96 -3.99
N ALA A 94 -4.21 2.87 -3.06
CA ALA A 94 -5.43 3.69 -3.07
C ALA A 94 -5.34 4.90 -4.01
N GLY A 95 -4.12 5.41 -4.26
CA GLY A 95 -3.85 6.61 -5.03
C GLY A 95 -3.96 6.46 -6.55
N GLU A 96 -4.04 5.23 -7.09
CA GLU A 96 -4.20 5.00 -8.54
C GLU A 96 -5.64 5.28 -9.05
N ARG A 97 -6.57 5.66 -8.16
CA ARG A 97 -7.86 6.28 -8.52
C ARG A 97 -8.01 7.68 -7.93
N ALA A 98 -6.95 8.48 -8.04
CA ALA A 98 -7.11 9.92 -8.15
C ALA A 98 -7.03 10.27 -9.64
N GLU A 99 -8.10 9.95 -10.39
CA GLU A 99 -8.35 10.71 -11.60
C GLU A 99 -8.51 12.18 -11.16
N PRO A 100 -7.83 13.11 -11.84
CA PRO A 100 -7.88 14.51 -11.49
C PRO A 100 -9.35 14.93 -11.60
N VAL A 101 -9.93 15.38 -10.50
CA VAL A 101 -10.93 16.43 -10.63
C VAL A 101 -10.14 17.59 -11.22
N GLU A 102 -10.15 17.68 -12.54
CA GLU A 102 -9.93 18.94 -13.21
C GLU A 102 -11.11 19.81 -12.78
N PRO A 103 -10.94 20.87 -11.96
CA PRO A 103 -11.84 22.00 -12.05
C PRO A 103 -11.52 22.72 -13.36
N GLY A 104 -11.82 22.09 -14.48
CA GLY A 104 -11.99 22.73 -15.78
C GLY A 104 -13.32 23.47 -15.82
N ASP A 105 -13.62 24.25 -14.78
CA ASP A 105 -14.67 25.25 -14.83
C ASP A 105 -14.00 26.59 -15.11
N SER A 106 -13.72 26.83 -16.39
CA SER A 106 -13.55 28.16 -16.98
C SER A 106 -13.34 28.02 -18.49
N PRO A 107 -13.89 28.94 -19.29
CA PRO A 107 -15.29 29.11 -19.61
C PRO A 107 -15.52 28.67 -21.06
N ARG A 108 -16.60 27.93 -21.37
CA ARG A 108 -16.89 27.63 -22.78
C ARG A 108 -17.27 28.94 -23.49
N ALA A 109 -16.33 29.45 -24.27
CA ALA A 109 -16.54 30.53 -25.21
C ALA A 109 -17.74 30.22 -26.13
N GLU A 110 -18.65 31.18 -26.17
CA GLU A 110 -19.24 31.76 -27.38
C GLU A 110 -19.82 30.81 -28.45
N LEU A 111 -21.15 30.85 -28.59
CA LEU A 111 -21.80 30.54 -29.86
C LEU A 111 -23.03 31.45 -30.02
N VAL A 112 -22.77 32.61 -30.63
CA VAL A 112 -23.57 33.35 -31.64
C VAL A 112 -25.11 33.31 -31.54
N GLU A 113 -25.69 34.49 -31.31
CA GLU A 113 -27.07 34.83 -31.66
C GLU A 113 -27.32 34.65 -33.17
N PRO A 114 -28.49 34.11 -33.58
CA PRO A 114 -29.34 34.98 -34.39
C PRO A 114 -30.85 34.79 -34.12
N GLY A 115 -31.51 35.92 -33.88
CA GLY A 115 -32.89 36.25 -34.24
C GLY A 115 -33.97 35.17 -34.18
N ASP A 116 -34.89 35.32 -33.22
CA ASP A 116 -36.31 35.13 -33.51
C ASP A 116 -37.18 36.20 -32.83
N SER A 117 -37.62 37.12 -33.68
CA SER A 117 -38.95 37.73 -33.75
C SER A 117 -39.49 38.66 -32.65
N PRO A 118 -40.14 39.77 -33.06
CA PRO A 118 -40.61 40.83 -32.19
C PRO A 118 -41.92 40.46 -31.51
N ARG A 119 -42.01 40.63 -30.18
CA ARG A 119 -43.30 40.67 -29.51
C ARG A 119 -43.55 42.08 -29.00
N ALA A 120 -44.45 42.77 -29.69
CA ALA A 120 -45.05 44.01 -29.25
C ALA A 120 -45.61 43.84 -27.83
N GLU A 121 -45.18 44.70 -26.91
CA GLU A 121 -45.95 45.01 -25.72
C GLU A 121 -46.56 46.41 -25.90
N PRO A 122 -47.88 46.55 -25.74
CA PRO A 122 -48.55 47.84 -25.86
C PRO A 122 -48.24 48.71 -24.64
N VAL A 123 -47.80 49.94 -24.92
CA VAL A 123 -47.78 51.06 -23.99
C VAL A 123 -49.20 51.51 -23.73
N GLU A 124 -49.69 51.43 -22.48
CA GLU A 124 -50.73 52.29 -21.91
C GLU A 124 -50.70 52.19 -20.36
N PRO A 125 -51.23 53.17 -19.60
CA PRO A 125 -51.74 54.50 -19.99
C PRO A 125 -50.88 55.68 -19.49
#